data_AF-A0A6J2WFN5-F1
#
_entry.id   AF-A0A6J2WFN5-F1
#
_cell.length_a   1.000
_cell.length_b   1.000
_cell.length_c   1.000
_cell.angle_alpha   90.00
_cell.angle_beta   90.00
_cell.angle_gamma   90.00
#
_symmetry.space_group_name_H-M   'P 1'
#
loop_
_entity.id
_entity.type
_entity.pdbx_description
1 polymer ?
#
loop_
_entity_poly.entity_id
_entity_poly.type
_entity_poly.pdbx_seq_one_letter_code
_entity_poly.pdbx_strand_id
1 'polypeptide(L)'
;MMERFEGYIFTALCSTNFLISCLLFSVITREQRDPYMDEIFHVPQAQRYCQGKFSEWDPMITTLPGLYLVSIGVIKPVVWLADLTGKVVCSTAMLRFVNLLFNCGNLYLLYLITCKVHQKDKSRMAAQRLLSALSLSIFPVLYFFTFLYYTDAGSTFFTLFTYLMCLYGSHKAAALLGICAILFRQTNIIWVMFCAGTIVAQKMDEAWKTELSKKRDDKVHGQVPLTVSGVRRFLQFLLDYVTRPNNIKTVVFLVWPYVMVALGFVIFVVLNEGIVVGDRTSHEACLNFPQLFYFFSFTLIFSVPTSLCYQRLVRFLQSLRKQPLLYLLMITAALVLVWKFTFVHKYLLADNRHFPFYVWKRIFQRHELVRFVLVPGYVFAVWNFLDTLKSKSLFWNLAFCVCVAAATVPQKLLEFRYFILPYLLYRVHVPLPSVTRLLLEFCLYTAVNVATLYIFLYKTFHWPDSTAVQRFMW
;
A
#
# COMPACT_ATOMS: atom_id res chain seq x y z
N MET A 1 -8.97 -28.28 19.09
CA MET A 1 -8.69 -27.47 20.29
C MET A 1 -7.82 -26.25 19.96
N MET A 2 -6.66 -26.44 19.34
CA MET A 2 -5.72 -25.37 18.98
C MET A 2 -6.28 -24.31 18.00
N GLU A 3 -7.07 -24.71 16.98
CA GLU A 3 -7.72 -23.75 16.07
C GLU A 3 -8.81 -22.91 16.76
N ARG A 4 -9.58 -23.50 17.68
CA ARG A 4 -10.57 -22.76 18.49
C ARG A 4 -9.87 -21.76 19.43
N PHE A 5 -8.74 -22.16 20.01
CA PHE A 5 -7.94 -21.29 20.88
C PHE A 5 -7.33 -20.11 20.12
N GLU A 6 -6.77 -20.32 18.93
CA GLU A 6 -6.31 -19.25 18.04
C GLU A 6 -7.45 -18.29 17.69
N GLY A 7 -8.64 -18.82 17.43
CA GLY A 7 -9.86 -18.02 17.22
C GLY A 7 -10.22 -17.12 18.41
N TYR A 8 -10.20 -17.65 19.64
CA TYR A 8 -10.50 -16.85 20.83
C TYR A 8 -9.46 -15.74 21.05
N ILE A 9 -8.17 -16.04 20.90
CA ILE A 9 -7.10 -15.04 21.00
C ILE A 9 -7.29 -13.95 19.94
N PHE A 10 -7.57 -14.35 18.70
CA PHE A 10 -7.77 -13.41 17.61
C PHE A 10 -8.97 -12.49 17.86
N THR A 11 -10.08 -13.02 18.36
CA THR A 11 -11.25 -12.21 18.74
C THR A 11 -10.91 -11.23 19.86
N ALA A 12 -10.23 -11.68 20.92
CA ALA A 12 -9.80 -10.81 22.02
C ALA A 12 -8.87 -9.67 21.52
N LEU A 13 -7.96 -9.99 20.60
CA LEU A 13 -7.05 -9.04 19.96
C LEU A 13 -7.82 -8.03 19.11
N CYS A 14 -8.79 -8.46 18.30
CA CYS A 14 -9.64 -7.57 17.52
C CYS A 14 -10.43 -6.61 18.41
N SER A 15 -11.06 -7.13 19.49
CA SER A 15 -11.82 -6.32 20.45
C SER A 15 -10.92 -5.32 21.18
N THR A 16 -9.71 -5.74 21.58
CA THR A 16 -8.74 -4.86 22.26
C THR A 16 -8.26 -3.76 21.31
N ASN A 17 -7.88 -4.11 20.08
CA ASN A 17 -7.46 -3.14 19.07
C ASN A 17 -8.59 -2.14 18.76
N PHE A 18 -9.83 -2.62 18.62
CA PHE A 18 -11.00 -1.76 18.42
C PHE A 18 -11.24 -0.83 19.60
N LEU A 19 -11.21 -1.34 20.84
CA LEU A 19 -11.38 -0.53 22.04
C LEU A 19 -10.33 0.59 22.14
N ILE A 20 -9.05 0.26 21.97
CA ILE A 20 -7.97 1.25 21.97
C ILE A 20 -8.19 2.29 20.86
N SER A 21 -8.55 1.83 19.66
CA SER A 21 -8.83 2.73 18.54
C SER A 21 -10.03 3.64 18.83
N CYS A 22 -11.10 3.15 19.47
CA CYS A 22 -12.25 3.95 19.92
C CYS A 22 -11.87 5.02 20.96
N LEU A 23 -11.01 4.66 21.92
CA LEU A 23 -10.52 5.62 22.93
C LEU A 23 -9.70 6.74 22.28
N LEU A 24 -8.79 6.40 21.39
CA LEU A 24 -8.01 7.39 20.62
C LEU A 24 -8.91 8.23 19.72
N PHE A 25 -9.85 7.60 19.02
CA PHE A 25 -10.84 8.27 18.19
C PHE A 25 -11.66 9.31 18.97
N SER A 26 -12.08 8.97 20.19
CA SER A 26 -12.80 9.88 21.08
C SER A 26 -11.96 11.12 21.42
N VAL A 27 -10.69 10.93 21.78
CA VAL A 27 -9.75 12.04 22.06
C VAL A 27 -9.55 12.90 20.82
N ILE A 28 -9.24 12.30 19.66
CA ILE A 28 -8.98 13.02 18.41
C ILE A 28 -10.22 13.81 17.96
N THR A 29 -11.40 13.20 18.01
CA THR A 29 -12.66 13.85 17.61
C THR A 29 -13.03 14.99 18.56
N ARG A 30 -12.70 14.87 19.85
CA ARG A 30 -12.91 15.94 20.82
C ARG A 30 -12.02 17.15 20.55
N GLU A 31 -10.75 16.91 20.24
CA GLU A 31 -9.74 17.95 20.00
C GLU A 31 -9.82 18.58 18.61
N GLN A 32 -10.29 17.83 17.60
CA GLN A 32 -10.48 18.30 16.23
C GLN A 32 -11.92 18.02 15.79
N ARG A 33 -12.89 18.81 16.27
CA ARG A 33 -14.32 18.60 15.96
C ARG A 33 -14.66 18.89 14.51
N ASP A 34 -14.11 19.98 14.00
CA ASP A 34 -14.37 20.45 12.65
C ASP A 34 -13.57 19.64 11.61
N PRO A 35 -14.08 19.53 10.38
CA PRO A 35 -13.34 18.92 9.28
C PRO A 35 -11.95 19.54 9.15
N TYR A 36 -10.92 18.71 9.10
CA TYR A 36 -9.53 19.12 8.98
C TYR A 36 -8.97 18.76 7.61
N MET A 37 -8.24 19.68 6.98
CA MET A 37 -7.54 19.44 5.71
C MET A 37 -8.50 19.02 4.59
N ASP A 38 -8.28 17.88 3.94
CA ASP A 38 -9.12 17.44 2.83
C ASP A 38 -10.55 17.10 3.30
N GLU A 39 -10.76 16.88 4.61
CA GLU A 39 -12.11 16.68 5.16
C GLU A 39 -13.01 17.89 4.91
N ILE A 40 -12.46 19.11 4.74
CA ILE A 40 -13.27 20.30 4.41
C ILE A 40 -14.02 20.13 3.10
N PHE A 41 -13.52 19.28 2.18
CA PHE A 41 -14.19 18.91 0.95
C PHE A 41 -14.99 17.61 1.12
N HIS A 42 -14.40 16.59 1.77
CA HIS A 42 -15.02 15.27 1.89
C HIS A 42 -16.27 15.24 2.81
N VAL A 43 -16.25 15.95 3.93
CA VAL A 43 -17.35 15.92 4.91
C VAL A 43 -18.61 16.60 4.35
N PRO A 44 -18.57 17.84 3.81
CA PRO A 44 -19.75 18.44 3.20
C PRO A 44 -20.29 17.62 2.02
N GLN A 45 -19.40 17.02 1.21
CA GLN A 45 -19.83 16.14 0.12
C GLN A 45 -20.61 14.91 0.63
N ALA A 46 -20.10 14.24 1.66
CA ALA A 46 -20.81 13.12 2.28
C ALA A 46 -22.17 13.55 2.86
N GLN A 47 -22.25 14.74 3.47
CA GLN A 47 -23.48 15.29 4.02
C GLN A 47 -24.52 15.58 2.94
N ARG A 48 -24.12 16.08 1.75
CA ARG A 48 -25.03 16.22 0.60
C ARG A 48 -25.61 14.88 0.16
N TYR A 49 -24.77 13.84 0.04
CA TYR A 49 -25.25 12.49 -0.28
C TYR A 49 -26.17 11.93 0.81
N CYS A 50 -25.88 12.23 2.08
CA CYS A 50 -26.75 11.89 3.20
C CYS A 50 -28.14 12.55 3.09
N GLN A 51 -28.24 13.71 2.45
CA GLN A 51 -29.50 14.40 2.17
C GLN A 51 -30.19 13.91 0.87
N GLY A 52 -29.62 12.92 0.19
CA GLY A 52 -30.15 12.39 -1.08
C GLY A 52 -29.69 13.14 -2.33
N LYS A 53 -28.80 14.13 -2.19
CA LYS A 53 -28.30 14.97 -3.30
C LYS A 53 -27.11 14.30 -3.99
N PHE A 54 -27.36 13.19 -4.68
CA PHE A 54 -26.31 12.40 -5.35
C PHE A 54 -25.78 13.03 -6.65
N SER A 55 -26.45 14.06 -7.17
CA SER A 55 -26.05 14.77 -8.39
C SER A 55 -25.11 15.95 -8.15
N GLU A 56 -24.91 16.36 -6.89
CA GLU A 56 -23.99 17.45 -6.54
C GLU A 56 -22.58 16.91 -6.30
N TRP A 57 -21.55 17.57 -6.84
CA TRP A 57 -20.15 17.17 -6.68
C TRP A 57 -19.24 18.38 -6.47
N ASP A 58 -18.39 18.34 -5.44
CA ASP A 58 -17.37 19.37 -5.21
C ASP A 58 -16.19 19.20 -6.19
N PRO A 59 -15.88 20.22 -7.01
CA PRO A 59 -14.85 20.13 -8.05
C PRO A 59 -13.41 20.00 -7.50
N MET A 60 -13.19 20.27 -6.20
CA MET A 60 -11.87 20.09 -5.56
C MET A 60 -11.60 18.62 -5.20
N ILE A 61 -12.62 17.75 -5.20
CA ILE A 61 -12.44 16.33 -4.89
C ILE A 61 -11.86 15.61 -6.10
N THR A 62 -10.65 15.08 -5.93
CA THR A 62 -9.93 14.37 -6.99
C THR A 62 -10.28 12.88 -7.07
N THR A 63 -10.83 12.30 -6.01
CA THR A 63 -11.17 10.87 -5.87
C THR A 63 -12.55 10.52 -6.41
N LEU A 64 -12.85 9.22 -6.49
CA LEU A 64 -14.19 8.72 -6.83
C LEU A 64 -15.13 8.67 -5.59
N PRO A 65 -16.46 8.50 -5.76
CA PRO A 65 -17.44 8.64 -4.68
C PRO A 65 -17.49 7.49 -3.65
N GLY A 66 -16.57 6.53 -3.70
CA GLY A 66 -16.64 5.28 -2.92
C GLY A 66 -16.70 5.51 -1.41
N LEU A 67 -15.94 6.47 -0.89
CA LEU A 67 -15.97 6.84 0.54
C LEU A 67 -17.38 7.26 0.97
N TYR A 68 -18.03 8.11 0.19
CA TYR A 68 -19.37 8.63 0.52
C TYR A 68 -20.44 7.56 0.39
N LEU A 69 -20.42 6.81 -0.72
CA LEU A 69 -21.40 5.75 -0.97
C LEU A 69 -21.39 4.70 0.13
N VAL A 70 -20.20 4.26 0.57
CA VAL A 70 -20.10 3.30 1.68
C VAL A 70 -20.50 3.94 3.00
N SER A 71 -20.09 5.18 3.29
CA SER A 71 -20.52 5.85 4.51
C SER A 71 -22.04 5.96 4.60
N ILE A 72 -22.73 6.37 3.54
CA ILE A 72 -24.19 6.45 3.54
C ILE A 72 -24.83 5.07 3.62
N GLY A 73 -24.30 4.09 2.90
CA GLY A 73 -24.77 2.70 2.95
C GLY A 73 -24.65 2.05 4.33
N VAL A 74 -23.70 2.49 5.16
CA VAL A 74 -23.55 2.04 6.56
C VAL A 74 -24.39 2.90 7.51
N ILE A 75 -24.33 4.22 7.38
CA ILE A 75 -24.93 5.16 8.32
C ILE A 75 -26.46 5.16 8.24
N LYS A 76 -27.05 5.19 7.04
CA LYS A 76 -28.50 5.30 6.88
C LYS A 76 -29.27 4.13 7.50
N PRO A 77 -28.88 2.85 7.30
CA PRO A 77 -29.52 1.74 7.99
C PRO A 77 -29.40 1.83 9.52
N VAL A 78 -28.23 2.22 10.04
CA VAL A 78 -28.03 2.38 11.49
C VAL A 78 -28.92 3.49 12.05
N VAL A 79 -29.00 4.62 11.35
CA VAL A 79 -29.87 5.76 11.73
C VAL A 79 -31.34 5.35 11.76
N TRP A 80 -31.78 4.59 10.75
CA TRP A 80 -33.14 4.07 10.68
C TRP A 80 -33.43 3.06 11.81
N LEU A 81 -32.50 2.15 12.11
CA LEU A 81 -32.65 1.15 13.18
C LEU A 81 -32.63 1.76 14.58
N ALA A 82 -31.86 2.83 14.79
CA ALA A 82 -31.65 3.47 16.09
C ALA A 82 -32.49 4.74 16.31
N ASP A 83 -33.40 5.07 15.38
CA ASP A 83 -34.25 6.27 15.39
C ASP A 83 -33.48 7.58 15.66
N LEU A 84 -32.28 7.69 15.07
CA LEU A 84 -31.43 8.86 15.25
C LEU A 84 -31.92 10.01 14.38
N THR A 85 -32.15 11.17 14.97
CA THR A 85 -32.62 12.37 14.26
C THR A 85 -31.71 13.57 14.48
N GLY A 86 -31.88 14.60 13.65
CA GLY A 86 -31.18 15.88 13.79
C GLY A 86 -29.71 15.86 13.35
N LYS A 87 -28.90 16.77 13.94
CA LYS A 87 -27.53 17.09 13.51
C LYS A 87 -26.50 15.98 13.77
N VAL A 88 -26.88 14.90 14.46
CA VAL A 88 -26.00 13.76 14.75
C VAL A 88 -25.80 12.89 13.50
N VAL A 89 -26.83 12.80 12.65
CA VAL A 89 -26.83 12.02 11.41
C VAL A 89 -25.80 12.59 10.44
N CYS A 90 -24.85 11.76 9.99
CA CYS A 90 -23.77 12.17 9.09
C CYS A 90 -22.93 13.35 9.63
N SER A 91 -22.84 13.46 10.96
CA SER A 91 -21.85 14.33 11.60
C SER A 91 -20.42 13.90 11.24
N THR A 92 -19.46 14.82 11.35
CA THR A 92 -18.03 14.54 11.13
C THR A 92 -17.56 13.32 11.92
N ALA A 93 -17.97 13.20 13.18
CA ALA A 93 -17.65 12.06 14.02
C ALA A 93 -18.20 10.74 13.46
N MET A 94 -19.48 10.72 13.04
CA MET A 94 -20.09 9.50 12.50
C MET A 94 -19.44 9.07 11.17
N LEU A 95 -19.07 10.05 10.33
CA LEU A 95 -18.36 9.80 9.08
C LEU A 95 -16.96 9.23 9.34
N ARG A 96 -16.17 9.85 10.23
CA ARG A 96 -14.85 9.33 10.64
C ARG A 96 -14.93 7.94 11.26
N PHE A 97 -15.99 7.64 12.01
CA PHE A 97 -16.19 6.32 12.62
C PHE A 97 -16.27 5.19 11.58
N VAL A 98 -16.71 5.47 10.35
CA VAL A 98 -16.69 4.48 9.25
C VAL A 98 -15.26 4.02 8.94
N ASN A 99 -14.27 4.91 9.03
CA ASN A 99 -12.86 4.53 8.85
C ASN A 99 -12.34 3.64 9.98
N LEU A 100 -12.86 3.81 11.20
CA LEU A 100 -12.57 2.92 12.32
C LEU A 100 -13.06 1.48 12.05
N LEU A 101 -14.22 1.33 11.42
CA LEU A 101 -14.74 0.02 11.01
C LEU A 101 -13.86 -0.63 9.94
N PHE A 102 -13.38 0.17 8.97
CA PHE A 102 -12.41 -0.33 7.99
C PHE A 102 -11.10 -0.80 8.64
N ASN A 103 -10.64 -0.17 9.71
CA ASN A 103 -9.46 -0.61 10.44
C ASN A 103 -9.63 -2.01 11.07
N CYS A 104 -10.79 -2.29 11.68
CA CYS A 104 -11.13 -3.64 12.14
C CYS A 104 -11.15 -4.65 10.99
N GLY A 105 -11.76 -4.25 9.86
CA GLY A 105 -11.76 -5.05 8.65
C GLY A 105 -10.35 -5.32 8.10
N ASN A 106 -9.47 -4.31 8.13
CA ASN A 106 -8.08 -4.42 7.68
C ASN A 106 -7.30 -5.41 8.55
N LEU A 107 -7.42 -5.35 9.88
CA LEU A 107 -6.83 -6.34 10.78
C LEU A 107 -7.30 -7.76 10.43
N TYR A 108 -8.61 -7.92 10.22
CA TYR A 108 -9.20 -9.20 9.84
C TYR A 108 -8.66 -9.74 8.52
N LEU A 109 -8.65 -8.91 7.48
CA LEU A 109 -8.16 -9.29 6.16
C LEU A 109 -6.66 -9.56 6.16
N LEU A 110 -5.86 -8.77 6.87
CA LEU A 110 -4.42 -9.00 7.01
C LEU A 110 -4.14 -10.35 7.68
N TYR A 111 -4.89 -10.72 8.71
CA TYR A 111 -4.80 -12.04 9.34
C TYR A 111 -5.15 -13.16 8.35
N LEU A 112 -6.28 -13.06 7.64
CA LEU A 112 -6.70 -14.08 6.66
C LEU A 112 -5.71 -14.23 5.50
N ILE A 113 -5.20 -13.12 4.96
CA ILE A 113 -4.18 -13.11 3.90
C ILE A 113 -2.91 -13.78 4.42
N THR A 114 -2.46 -13.43 5.62
CA THR A 114 -1.26 -14.04 6.23
C THR A 114 -1.43 -15.55 6.41
N CYS A 115 -2.59 -16.01 6.90
CA CYS A 115 -2.93 -17.43 7.00
C CYS A 115 -2.90 -18.13 5.64
N LYS A 116 -3.43 -17.48 4.60
CA LYS A 116 -3.47 -18.05 3.24
C LYS A 116 -2.09 -18.10 2.58
N VAL A 117 -1.29 -17.04 2.72
CA VAL A 117 0.06 -16.95 2.13
C VAL A 117 1.03 -17.92 2.81
N HIS A 118 0.92 -18.11 4.14
CA HIS A 118 1.81 -18.96 4.93
C HIS A 118 1.15 -20.29 5.35
N GLN A 119 0.24 -20.83 4.52
CA GLN A 119 -0.60 -22.00 4.84
C GLN A 119 0.19 -23.30 5.11
N LYS A 120 1.45 -23.40 4.66
CA LYS A 120 2.25 -24.63 4.80
C LYS A 120 2.77 -24.88 6.23
N ASP A 121 2.72 -23.87 7.12
CA ASP A 121 3.31 -23.93 8.47
C ASP A 121 2.26 -23.74 9.59
N LYS A 122 1.18 -24.55 9.54
CA LYS A 122 -0.06 -24.30 10.28
C LYS A 122 0.09 -24.17 11.82
N SER A 123 0.74 -25.10 12.50
CA SER A 123 0.69 -25.19 13.97
C SER A 123 1.78 -24.40 14.71
N ARG A 124 2.97 -24.19 14.11
CA ARG A 124 4.11 -23.55 14.79
C ARG A 124 4.11 -22.02 14.72
N MET A 125 3.23 -21.41 13.91
CA MET A 125 3.31 -19.98 13.57
C MET A 125 2.08 -19.14 13.94
N ALA A 126 1.12 -19.66 14.70
CA ALA A 126 -0.12 -18.94 15.06
C ALA A 126 0.17 -17.56 15.70
N ALA A 127 1.01 -17.54 16.74
CA ALA A 127 1.41 -16.29 17.40
C ALA A 127 2.08 -15.29 16.44
N GLN A 128 2.90 -15.77 15.50
CA GLN A 128 3.56 -14.93 14.50
C GLN A 128 2.55 -14.34 13.51
N ARG A 129 1.55 -15.13 13.08
CA ARG A 129 0.48 -14.64 12.19
C ARG A 129 -0.36 -13.57 12.88
N LEU A 130 -0.78 -13.82 14.11
CA LEU A 130 -1.58 -12.88 14.91
C LEU A 130 -0.82 -11.57 15.15
N LEU A 131 0.43 -11.67 15.62
CA LEU A 131 1.24 -10.50 15.92
C LEU A 131 1.64 -9.72 14.66
N SER A 132 1.89 -10.41 13.54
CA SER A 132 2.13 -9.75 12.25
C SER A 132 0.88 -9.01 11.76
N ALA A 133 -0.30 -9.62 11.84
CA ALA A 133 -1.54 -8.97 11.44
C ALA A 133 -1.86 -7.76 12.32
N LEU A 134 -1.68 -7.88 13.64
CA LEU A 134 -1.83 -6.78 14.59
C LEU A 134 -0.87 -5.64 14.26
N SER A 135 0.43 -5.93 14.11
CA SER A 135 1.45 -4.92 13.79
C SER A 135 1.10 -4.21 12.49
N LEU A 136 0.73 -4.93 11.43
CA LEU A 136 0.36 -4.31 10.15
C LEU A 136 -0.96 -3.51 10.22
N SER A 137 -1.90 -3.88 11.10
CA SER A 137 -3.13 -3.10 11.29
C SER A 137 -2.89 -1.75 11.97
N ILE A 138 -1.85 -1.64 12.81
CA ILE A 138 -1.42 -0.39 13.42
C ILE A 138 -0.28 0.27 12.63
N PHE A 139 -0.12 -0.07 11.35
CA PHE A 139 0.93 0.50 10.51
C PHE A 139 0.83 2.04 10.52
N PRO A 140 1.88 2.80 10.90
CA PRO A 140 1.67 4.15 11.42
C PRO A 140 1.03 5.15 10.47
N VAL A 141 1.37 5.09 9.19
CA VAL A 141 0.79 5.99 8.18
C VAL A 141 -0.70 5.69 8.02
N LEU A 142 -1.09 4.42 7.85
CA LEU A 142 -2.49 4.04 7.68
C LEU A 142 -3.31 4.27 8.96
N TYR A 143 -2.76 3.89 10.11
CA TYR A 143 -3.46 3.97 11.39
C TYR A 143 -3.82 5.41 11.78
N PHE A 144 -2.99 6.38 11.42
CA PHE A 144 -3.32 7.79 11.62
C PHE A 144 -4.56 8.23 10.82
N PHE A 145 -4.64 7.86 9.53
CA PHE A 145 -5.77 8.19 8.66
C PHE A 145 -7.04 7.40 8.98
N THR A 146 -6.97 6.37 9.82
CA THR A 146 -8.16 5.69 10.37
C THR A 146 -9.02 6.63 11.21
N PHE A 147 -8.42 7.65 11.85
CA PHE A 147 -9.13 8.58 12.74
C PHE A 147 -9.72 9.81 12.04
N LEU A 148 -9.39 10.02 10.77
CA LEU A 148 -9.87 11.12 9.94
C LEU A 148 -10.69 10.57 8.78
N TYR A 149 -11.55 11.38 8.16
CA TYR A 149 -12.45 10.98 7.09
C TYR A 149 -11.78 11.03 5.72
N TYR A 150 -10.86 10.08 5.53
CA TYR A 150 -9.99 9.94 4.38
C TYR A 150 -10.25 8.65 3.60
N THR A 151 -9.84 8.58 2.34
CA THR A 151 -10.08 7.41 1.48
C THR A 151 -9.16 6.22 1.78
N ASP A 152 -8.05 6.41 2.50
CA ASP A 152 -6.97 5.44 2.69
C ASP A 152 -7.42 4.14 3.40
N ALA A 153 -8.24 4.24 4.45
CA ALA A 153 -8.70 3.09 5.23
C ALA A 153 -9.57 2.13 4.39
N GLY A 154 -10.59 2.68 3.71
CA GLY A 154 -11.48 1.90 2.85
C GLY A 154 -10.80 1.43 1.55
N SER A 155 -9.94 2.27 0.97
CA SER A 155 -9.06 1.90 -0.16
C SER A 155 -8.23 0.66 0.17
N THR A 156 -7.63 0.63 1.35
CA THR A 156 -6.84 -0.51 1.83
C THR A 156 -7.73 -1.74 2.03
N PHE A 157 -8.88 -1.58 2.68
CA PHE A 157 -9.81 -2.66 2.96
C PHE A 157 -10.26 -3.39 1.69
N PHE A 158 -10.81 -2.66 0.72
CA PHE A 158 -11.29 -3.29 -0.52
C PHE A 158 -10.16 -3.86 -1.38
N THR A 159 -8.97 -3.26 -1.36
CA THR A 159 -7.80 -3.81 -2.06
C THR A 159 -7.31 -5.11 -1.43
N LEU A 160 -7.22 -5.16 -0.10
CA LEU A 160 -6.85 -6.40 0.62
C LEU A 160 -7.92 -7.48 0.43
N PHE A 161 -9.20 -7.12 0.42
CA PHE A 161 -10.28 -8.08 0.20
C PHE A 161 -10.26 -8.62 -1.24
N THR A 162 -10.04 -7.75 -2.23
CA THR A 162 -9.78 -8.13 -3.63
C THR A 162 -8.64 -9.14 -3.71
N TYR A 163 -7.52 -8.83 -3.05
CA TYR A 163 -6.36 -9.72 -3.04
C TYR A 163 -6.64 -11.06 -2.36
N LEU A 164 -7.36 -11.07 -1.24
CA LEU A 164 -7.78 -12.28 -0.55
C LEU A 164 -8.63 -13.19 -1.45
N MET A 165 -9.65 -12.62 -2.12
CA MET A 165 -10.49 -13.38 -3.05
C MET A 165 -9.68 -13.90 -4.24
N CYS A 166 -8.70 -13.14 -4.73
CA CYS A 166 -7.75 -13.61 -5.74
C CYS A 166 -6.95 -14.83 -5.25
N LEU A 167 -6.42 -14.80 -4.02
CA LEU A 167 -5.70 -15.92 -3.42
C LEU A 167 -6.57 -17.17 -3.21
N TYR A 168 -7.89 -17.00 -3.03
CA TYR A 168 -8.84 -18.11 -2.97
C TYR A 168 -9.31 -18.60 -4.35
N GLY A 169 -8.88 -17.97 -5.44
CA GLY A 169 -9.29 -18.33 -6.81
C GLY A 169 -10.67 -17.78 -7.21
N SER A 170 -11.32 -16.98 -6.35
CA SER A 170 -12.61 -16.35 -6.65
C SER A 170 -12.43 -15.05 -7.42
N HIS A 171 -12.03 -15.17 -8.70
CA HIS A 171 -11.61 -14.03 -9.51
C HIS A 171 -12.75 -13.07 -9.87
N LYS A 172 -13.99 -13.54 -9.96
CA LYS A 172 -15.17 -12.68 -10.17
C LYS A 172 -15.45 -11.79 -8.96
N ALA A 173 -15.42 -12.38 -7.75
CA ALA A 173 -15.59 -11.63 -6.52
C ALA A 173 -14.42 -10.65 -6.29
N ALA A 174 -13.19 -11.10 -6.58
CA ALA A 174 -12.01 -10.23 -6.56
C ALA A 174 -12.20 -9.01 -7.49
N ALA A 175 -12.63 -9.21 -8.73
CA ALA A 175 -12.88 -8.11 -9.67
C ALA A 175 -13.97 -7.14 -9.18
N LEU A 176 -15.08 -7.65 -8.62
CA LEU A 176 -16.15 -6.81 -8.08
C LEU A 176 -15.67 -5.96 -6.89
N LEU A 177 -14.95 -6.58 -5.94
CA LEU A 177 -14.32 -5.85 -4.83
C LEU A 177 -13.25 -4.87 -5.32
N GLY A 178 -12.59 -5.19 -6.43
CA GLY A 178 -11.62 -4.33 -7.11
C GLY A 178 -12.27 -3.05 -7.64
N ILE A 179 -13.50 -3.14 -8.16
CA ILE A 179 -14.30 -1.96 -8.52
C ILE A 179 -14.55 -1.10 -7.28
N CYS A 180 -14.96 -1.70 -6.15
CA CYS A 180 -15.11 -0.96 -4.90
C CYS A 180 -13.82 -0.27 -4.46
N ALA A 181 -12.66 -0.94 -4.59
CA ALA A 181 -11.36 -0.34 -4.30
C ALA A 181 -11.07 0.85 -5.22
N ILE A 182 -11.32 0.75 -6.53
CA ILE A 182 -11.16 1.84 -7.50
C ILE A 182 -12.04 3.02 -7.14
N LEU A 183 -13.29 2.79 -6.70
CA LEU A 183 -14.20 3.85 -6.28
C LEU A 183 -13.69 4.65 -5.06
N PHE A 184 -12.82 4.10 -4.22
CA PHE A 184 -12.13 4.88 -3.19
C PHE A 184 -10.97 5.69 -3.77
N ARG A 185 -10.15 5.06 -4.61
CA ARG A 185 -8.99 5.69 -5.26
C ARG A 185 -8.74 5.06 -6.62
N GLN A 186 -8.62 5.89 -7.66
CA GLN A 186 -8.41 5.45 -9.04
C GLN A 186 -7.13 4.62 -9.20
N THR A 187 -6.08 4.98 -8.44
CA THR A 187 -4.80 4.25 -8.41
C THR A 187 -4.93 2.79 -8.02
N ASN A 188 -6.03 2.37 -7.39
CA ASN A 188 -6.25 0.97 -7.02
C ASN A 188 -6.45 0.04 -8.20
N ILE A 189 -6.68 0.56 -9.42
CA ILE A 189 -6.64 -0.26 -10.64
C ILE A 189 -5.32 -1.03 -10.75
N ILE A 190 -4.22 -0.46 -10.29
CA ILE A 190 -2.90 -1.07 -10.31
C ILE A 190 -2.88 -2.34 -9.45
N TRP A 191 -3.56 -2.34 -8.31
CA TRP A 191 -3.63 -3.49 -7.41
C TRP A 191 -4.63 -4.56 -7.88
N VAL A 192 -5.66 -4.16 -8.63
CA VAL A 192 -6.50 -5.10 -9.40
C VAL A 192 -5.67 -5.79 -10.48
N MET A 193 -4.85 -5.04 -11.21
CA MET A 193 -3.92 -5.60 -12.20
C MET A 193 -2.80 -6.42 -11.57
N PHE A 194 -2.38 -6.09 -10.35
CA PHE A 194 -1.48 -6.93 -9.57
C PHE A 194 -2.09 -8.31 -9.31
N CYS A 195 -3.38 -8.40 -8.95
CA CYS A 195 -4.07 -9.68 -8.79
C CYS A 195 -4.02 -10.51 -10.07
N ALA A 196 -4.37 -9.91 -11.22
CA ALA A 196 -4.21 -10.58 -12.52
C ALA A 196 -2.75 -11.00 -12.78
N GLY A 197 -1.80 -10.11 -12.52
CA GLY A 197 -0.36 -10.35 -12.67
C GLY A 197 0.14 -11.52 -11.81
N THR A 198 -0.36 -11.68 -10.58
CA THR A 198 0.00 -12.83 -9.73
C THR A 198 -0.46 -14.17 -10.28
N ILE A 199 -1.63 -14.22 -10.92
CA ILE A 199 -2.14 -15.42 -11.58
C ILE A 199 -1.26 -15.78 -12.79
N VAL A 200 -0.95 -14.79 -13.62
CA VAL A 200 -0.06 -14.96 -14.77
C VAL A 200 1.32 -15.41 -14.31
N ALA A 201 1.88 -14.74 -13.29
CA ALA A 201 3.16 -15.08 -12.71
C ALA A 201 3.22 -16.52 -12.18
N GLN A 202 2.14 -17.00 -11.55
CA GLN A 202 2.05 -18.38 -11.10
C GLN A 202 2.10 -19.36 -12.28
N LYS A 203 1.32 -19.11 -13.34
CA LYS A 203 1.30 -19.98 -14.52
C LYS A 203 2.62 -19.98 -15.29
N MET A 204 3.30 -18.84 -15.34
CA MET A 204 4.65 -18.73 -15.90
C MET A 204 5.68 -19.46 -15.05
N ASP A 205 5.59 -19.38 -13.72
CA ASP A 205 6.48 -20.10 -12.81
C ASP A 205 6.32 -21.63 -12.93
N GLU A 206 5.07 -22.11 -13.02
CA GLU A 206 4.76 -23.53 -13.29
C GLU A 206 5.38 -24.00 -14.61
N ALA A 207 5.17 -23.26 -15.70
CA ALA A 207 5.72 -23.59 -17.02
C ALA A 207 7.25 -23.51 -17.07
N TRP A 208 7.85 -22.51 -16.41
CA TRP A 208 9.29 -22.33 -16.34
C TRP A 208 9.96 -23.48 -15.58
N LYS A 209 9.37 -23.94 -14.48
CA LYS A 209 9.84 -25.11 -13.73
C LYS A 209 9.79 -26.38 -14.58
N THR A 210 8.71 -26.61 -15.32
CA THR A 210 8.61 -27.76 -16.23
C THR A 210 9.68 -27.71 -17.33
N GLU A 211 9.95 -26.54 -17.90
CA GLU A 211 10.99 -26.35 -18.92
C GLU A 211 12.40 -26.58 -18.37
N LEU A 212 12.66 -26.17 -17.12
CA LEU A 212 13.92 -26.46 -16.43
C LEU A 212 14.10 -27.95 -16.15
N SER A 213 13.05 -28.64 -15.68
CA SER A 213 13.07 -30.08 -15.40
C SER A 213 13.31 -30.92 -16.66
N LYS A 214 12.77 -30.52 -17.82
CA LYS A 214 13.00 -31.20 -19.09
C LYS A 214 14.44 -31.08 -19.61
N LYS A 215 15.20 -30.10 -19.11
CA LYS A 215 16.52 -29.73 -19.65
C LYS A 215 17.68 -29.96 -18.68
N ARG A 216 17.51 -30.57 -17.49
CA ARG A 216 18.63 -30.74 -16.56
C ARG A 216 18.70 -32.07 -15.81
N ASP A 217 19.77 -32.80 -16.15
CA ASP A 217 20.53 -33.78 -15.37
C ASP A 217 21.48 -33.11 -14.34
N ASP A 218 21.35 -31.81 -14.07
CA ASP A 218 22.22 -31.09 -13.14
C ASP A 218 21.42 -30.16 -12.20
N LYS A 219 21.81 -30.14 -10.92
CA LYS A 219 21.26 -29.30 -9.85
C LYS A 219 21.57 -27.81 -10.05
N VAL A 220 20.62 -26.99 -10.52
CA VAL A 220 20.69 -25.51 -10.41
C VAL A 220 19.35 -25.09 -9.87
N HIS A 221 19.41 -24.53 -8.67
CA HIS A 221 18.27 -23.99 -7.97
C HIS A 221 17.73 -22.80 -8.75
N GLY A 222 16.60 -22.98 -9.45
CA GLY A 222 15.48 -22.04 -9.67
C GLY A 222 15.72 -20.56 -10.02
N GLN A 223 16.95 -20.09 -10.16
CA GLN A 223 17.31 -18.70 -10.39
C GLN A 223 17.94 -18.58 -11.77
N VAL A 224 17.42 -17.64 -12.57
CA VAL A 224 18.03 -17.27 -13.84
C VAL A 224 19.43 -16.73 -13.52
N PRO A 225 20.53 -17.36 -13.98
CA PRO A 225 21.83 -16.75 -13.81
C PRO A 225 21.81 -15.41 -14.57
N LEU A 226 22.28 -14.33 -13.92
CA LEU A 226 22.45 -13.00 -14.52
C LEU A 226 23.49 -12.98 -15.67
N THR A 227 23.92 -14.14 -16.15
CA THR A 227 24.76 -14.28 -17.34
C THR A 227 23.95 -13.95 -18.59
N VAL A 228 24.63 -13.46 -19.63
CA VAL A 228 24.01 -13.12 -20.93
C VAL A 228 23.22 -14.31 -21.51
N SER A 229 23.75 -15.52 -21.35
CA SER A 229 23.07 -16.76 -21.75
C SER A 229 21.79 -17.04 -20.95
N GLY A 230 21.79 -16.75 -19.65
CA GLY A 230 20.61 -16.89 -18.79
C GLY A 230 19.52 -15.90 -19.15
N VAL A 231 19.88 -14.63 -19.38
CA VAL A 231 18.95 -13.58 -19.83
C VAL A 231 18.36 -13.91 -21.19
N ARG A 232 19.17 -14.35 -22.16
CA ARG A 232 18.69 -14.77 -23.49
C ARG A 232 17.70 -15.93 -23.39
N ARG A 233 18.00 -16.95 -22.59
CA ARG A 233 17.10 -18.10 -22.36
C ARG A 233 15.77 -17.67 -21.73
N PHE A 234 15.83 -16.74 -20.78
CA PHE A 234 14.63 -16.18 -20.15
C PHE A 234 13.77 -15.41 -21.15
N LEU A 235 14.36 -14.55 -21.97
CA LEU A 235 13.65 -13.80 -23.02
C LEU A 235 13.01 -14.74 -24.07
N GLN A 236 13.73 -15.78 -24.49
CA GLN A 236 13.19 -16.79 -25.40
C GLN A 236 11.98 -17.50 -24.79
N PHE A 237 12.05 -17.91 -23.52
CA PHE A 237 10.91 -18.51 -22.84
C PHE A 237 9.72 -17.56 -22.74
N LEU A 238 9.95 -16.26 -22.44
CA LEU A 238 8.88 -15.29 -22.39
C LEU A 238 8.17 -15.18 -23.75
N LEU A 239 8.94 -15.09 -24.83
CA LEU A 239 8.40 -15.03 -26.19
C LEU A 239 7.61 -16.30 -26.53
N ASP A 240 8.17 -17.48 -26.26
CA ASP A 240 7.50 -18.76 -26.47
C ASP A 240 6.22 -18.90 -25.63
N TYR A 241 6.25 -18.43 -24.38
CA TYR A 241 5.12 -18.53 -23.47
C TYR A 241 3.96 -17.67 -23.96
N VAL A 242 4.23 -16.43 -24.37
CA VAL A 242 3.23 -15.46 -24.81
C VAL A 242 2.71 -15.75 -26.21
N THR A 243 3.47 -16.44 -27.07
CA THR A 243 3.04 -16.80 -28.43
C THR A 243 2.26 -18.11 -28.51
N ARG A 244 2.40 -19.02 -27.53
CA ARG A 244 1.68 -20.31 -27.53
C ARG A 244 0.17 -20.13 -27.29
N PRO A 245 -0.71 -20.53 -28.23
CA PRO A 245 -2.15 -20.32 -28.13
C PRO A 245 -2.80 -20.92 -26.87
N ASN A 246 -2.36 -22.10 -26.42
CA ASN A 246 -2.90 -22.72 -25.21
C ASN A 246 -2.60 -21.92 -23.94
N ASN A 247 -1.43 -21.30 -23.85
CA ASN A 247 -1.06 -20.45 -22.72
C ASN A 247 -1.90 -19.17 -22.74
N ILE A 248 -2.05 -18.54 -23.91
CA ILE A 248 -2.89 -17.35 -24.08
C ILE A 248 -4.32 -17.67 -23.66
N LYS A 249 -4.91 -18.75 -24.19
CA LYS A 249 -6.28 -19.18 -23.86
C LYS A 249 -6.45 -19.39 -22.35
N THR A 250 -5.50 -20.07 -21.71
CA THR A 250 -5.53 -20.31 -20.27
C THR A 250 -5.45 -19.02 -19.47
N VAL A 251 -4.50 -18.14 -19.82
CA VAL A 251 -4.32 -16.85 -19.14
C VAL A 251 -5.57 -15.99 -19.29
N VAL A 252 -6.07 -15.81 -20.51
CA VAL A 252 -7.26 -15.00 -20.80
C VAL A 252 -8.46 -15.52 -20.02
N PHE A 253 -8.71 -16.83 -20.01
CA PHE A 253 -9.83 -17.41 -19.27
C PHE A 253 -9.72 -17.24 -17.75
N LEU A 254 -8.52 -17.13 -17.19
CA LEU A 254 -8.34 -16.91 -15.75
C LEU A 254 -8.44 -15.43 -15.37
N VAL A 255 -7.94 -14.53 -16.24
CA VAL A 255 -7.82 -13.10 -15.91
C VAL A 255 -8.92 -12.22 -16.49
N TRP A 256 -9.85 -12.76 -17.29
CA TRP A 256 -10.91 -11.98 -17.92
C TRP A 256 -11.71 -11.08 -16.95
N PRO A 257 -12.01 -11.46 -15.68
CA PRO A 257 -12.74 -10.56 -14.80
C PRO A 257 -11.99 -9.26 -14.54
N TYR A 258 -10.66 -9.35 -14.39
CA TYR A 258 -9.80 -8.18 -14.19
C TYR A 258 -9.63 -7.37 -15.48
N VAL A 259 -9.58 -8.03 -16.64
CA VAL A 259 -9.54 -7.37 -17.95
C VAL A 259 -10.80 -6.53 -18.16
N MET A 260 -11.98 -7.04 -17.79
CA MET A 260 -13.23 -6.27 -17.88
C MET A 260 -13.21 -5.02 -16.98
N VAL A 261 -12.66 -5.14 -15.76
CA VAL A 261 -12.47 -3.97 -14.88
C VAL A 261 -11.49 -2.96 -15.50
N ALA A 262 -10.38 -3.43 -16.07
CA ALA A 262 -9.40 -2.57 -16.73
C ALA A 262 -9.99 -1.86 -17.96
N LEU A 263 -10.77 -2.56 -18.79
CA LEU A 263 -11.46 -1.96 -19.93
C LEU A 263 -12.46 -0.89 -19.47
N GLY A 264 -13.26 -1.18 -18.44
CA GLY A 264 -14.17 -0.19 -17.85
C GLY A 264 -13.44 1.04 -17.31
N PHE A 265 -12.29 0.83 -16.67
CA PHE A 265 -11.45 1.93 -16.19
C PHE A 265 -10.85 2.77 -17.33
N VAL A 266 -10.40 2.14 -18.43
CA VAL A 266 -9.91 2.87 -19.61
C VAL A 266 -11.02 3.68 -20.25
N ILE A 267 -12.23 3.11 -20.40
CA ILE A 267 -13.41 3.83 -20.87
C ILE A 267 -13.68 5.04 -19.97
N PHE A 268 -13.66 4.86 -18.65
CA PHE A 268 -13.79 5.96 -17.70
C PHE A 268 -12.74 7.05 -17.92
N VAL A 269 -11.46 6.70 -18.05
CA VAL A 269 -10.38 7.69 -18.25
C VAL A 269 -10.55 8.48 -19.54
N VAL A 270 -10.98 7.82 -20.62
CA VAL A 270 -11.25 8.48 -21.92
C VAL A 270 -12.44 9.43 -21.80
N LEU A 271 -13.54 9.01 -21.18
CA LEU A 271 -14.73 9.83 -21.00
C LEU A 271 -14.52 10.99 -20.00
N ASN A 272 -13.68 10.78 -18.98
CA ASN A 272 -13.34 11.78 -17.97
C ASN A 272 -12.19 12.70 -18.39
N GLU A 273 -11.54 12.46 -19.53
CA GLU A 273 -10.37 13.21 -20.01
C GLU A 273 -9.21 13.26 -18.98
N GLY A 274 -9.06 12.20 -18.19
CA GLY A 274 -8.04 12.14 -17.14
C GLY A 274 -8.31 11.07 -16.08
N ILE A 275 -7.32 10.83 -15.23
CA ILE A 275 -7.41 9.83 -14.15
C ILE A 275 -8.16 10.41 -12.94
N VAL A 276 -7.94 11.68 -12.59
CA VAL A 276 -8.61 12.35 -11.47
C VAL A 276 -9.91 13.01 -11.91
N VAL A 277 -10.91 13.03 -11.02
CA VAL A 277 -12.24 13.59 -11.31
C VAL A 277 -12.26 15.11 -11.15
N GLY A 278 -11.50 15.63 -10.18
CA GLY A 278 -11.34 17.05 -9.87
C GLY A 278 -9.87 17.49 -9.81
N ASP A 279 -9.63 18.81 -9.72
CA ASP A 279 -8.30 19.46 -9.66
C ASP A 279 -7.22 18.85 -10.59
N ARG A 280 -7.55 18.67 -11.88
CA ARG A 280 -6.69 17.97 -12.87
C ARG A 280 -5.31 18.62 -13.02
N THR A 281 -5.24 19.95 -13.02
CA THR A 281 -3.99 20.71 -13.23
C THR A 281 -2.95 20.50 -12.14
N SER A 282 -3.37 20.11 -10.93
CA SER A 282 -2.45 19.82 -9.83
C SER A 282 -2.01 18.35 -9.79
N HIS A 283 -2.56 17.50 -10.67
CA HIS A 283 -2.38 16.04 -10.65
C HIS A 283 -1.88 15.50 -12.00
N GLU A 284 -0.96 16.22 -12.64
CA GLU A 284 -0.30 15.77 -13.87
C GLU A 284 0.67 14.63 -13.59
N ALA A 285 0.58 13.57 -14.40
CA ALA A 285 1.52 12.46 -14.34
C ALA A 285 2.91 12.89 -14.80
N CYS A 286 3.94 12.47 -14.07
CA CYS A 286 5.33 12.72 -14.45
C CYS A 286 6.19 11.47 -14.26
N LEU A 287 7.37 11.43 -14.86
CA LEU A 287 8.28 10.29 -14.67
C LEU A 287 9.17 10.51 -13.44
N ASN A 288 8.59 10.49 -12.23
CA ASN A 288 9.33 10.74 -10.99
C ASN A 288 9.97 9.46 -10.42
N PHE A 289 10.95 8.90 -11.13
CA PHE A 289 11.64 7.67 -10.74
C PHE A 289 12.21 7.64 -9.30
N PRO A 290 12.70 8.76 -8.73
CA PRO A 290 13.13 8.80 -7.33
C PRO A 290 12.08 8.38 -6.31
N GLN A 291 10.78 8.40 -6.65
CA GLN A 291 9.71 7.85 -5.80
C GLN A 291 9.92 6.38 -5.45
N LEU A 292 10.53 5.59 -6.35
CA LEU A 292 10.91 4.21 -6.04
C LEU A 292 11.97 4.15 -4.95
N PHE A 293 12.98 5.02 -5.00
CA PHE A 293 14.02 5.10 -3.98
C PHE A 293 13.44 5.53 -2.63
N TYR A 294 12.52 6.50 -2.64
CA TYR A 294 11.80 6.92 -1.44
C TYR A 294 10.97 5.77 -0.86
N PHE A 295 10.26 5.01 -1.70
CA PHE A 295 9.53 3.82 -1.29
C PHE A 295 10.43 2.73 -0.70
N PHE A 296 11.58 2.44 -1.32
CA PHE A 296 12.50 1.42 -0.80
C PHE A 296 13.14 1.84 0.53
N SER A 297 13.52 3.11 0.67
CA SER A 297 14.00 3.67 1.94
C SER A 297 12.91 3.64 3.02
N PHE A 298 11.68 4.04 2.67
CA PHE A 298 10.52 3.95 3.55
C PHE A 298 10.29 2.52 4.02
N THR A 299 10.31 1.57 3.09
CA THR A 299 10.14 0.14 3.40
C THR A 299 11.26 -0.36 4.30
N LEU A 300 12.52 0.02 4.06
CA LEU A 300 13.65 -0.33 4.91
C LEU A 300 13.44 0.18 6.34
N ILE A 301 13.09 1.46 6.52
CA ILE A 301 12.88 2.10 7.84
C ILE A 301 11.77 1.39 8.62
N PHE A 302 10.59 1.24 8.03
CA PHE A 302 9.45 0.62 8.73
C PHE A 302 9.57 -0.90 8.87
N SER A 303 10.49 -1.55 8.15
CA SER A 303 10.77 -2.99 8.33
C SER A 303 12.08 -3.28 9.04
N VAL A 304 12.79 -2.29 9.63
CA VAL A 304 14.10 -2.52 10.28
C VAL A 304 14.09 -3.73 11.24
N PRO A 305 13.14 -3.88 12.19
CA PRO A 305 13.18 -4.98 13.15
C PRO A 305 13.05 -6.37 12.51
N THR A 306 12.39 -6.46 11.36
CA THR A 306 12.11 -7.72 10.68
C THR A 306 13.13 -8.01 9.57
N SER A 307 13.57 -6.95 8.90
CA SER A 307 14.38 -6.97 7.69
C SER A 307 15.87 -6.76 7.93
N LEU A 308 16.31 -6.09 8.99
CA LEU A 308 17.75 -5.83 9.19
C LEU A 308 18.35 -6.84 10.16
N CYS A 309 19.47 -7.45 9.79
CA CYS A 309 20.31 -8.22 10.70
C CYS A 309 21.77 -8.21 10.24
N TYR A 310 22.69 -8.50 11.15
CA TYR A 310 24.13 -8.56 10.84
C TYR A 310 24.44 -9.45 9.63
N GLN A 311 23.83 -10.64 9.56
CA GLN A 311 24.01 -11.57 8.44
C GLN A 311 23.58 -10.99 7.10
N ARG A 312 22.53 -10.14 7.05
CA ARG A 312 22.11 -9.46 5.82
C ARG A 312 23.12 -8.41 5.39
N LEU A 313 23.68 -7.65 6.32
CA LEU A 313 24.74 -6.69 6.03
C LEU A 313 25.98 -7.39 5.46
N VAL A 314 26.40 -8.51 6.07
CA VAL A 314 27.50 -9.34 5.56
C VAL A 314 27.20 -9.86 4.15
N ARG A 315 25.98 -10.36 3.90
CA ARG A 315 25.57 -10.81 2.55
C ARG A 315 25.57 -9.68 1.52
N PHE A 316 25.20 -8.46 1.91
CA PHE A 316 25.29 -7.29 1.04
C PHE A 316 26.74 -6.96 0.67
N LEU A 317 27.63 -6.91 1.66
CA LEU A 317 29.07 -6.66 1.43
C LEU A 317 29.72 -7.76 0.58
N GLN A 318 29.34 -9.02 0.80
CA GLN A 318 29.77 -10.13 -0.05
C GLN A 318 29.26 -9.99 -1.48
N SER A 319 28.00 -9.58 -1.67
CA SER A 319 27.40 -9.34 -2.99
C SER A 319 28.12 -8.20 -3.72
N LEU A 320 28.39 -7.09 -3.03
CA LEU A 320 29.19 -5.96 -3.52
C LEU A 320 30.56 -6.42 -4.01
N ARG A 321 31.27 -7.24 -3.21
CA ARG A 321 32.60 -7.75 -3.57
C ARG A 321 32.56 -8.72 -4.75
N LYS A 322 31.50 -9.53 -4.87
CA LYS A 322 31.35 -10.51 -5.95
C LYS A 322 30.93 -9.90 -7.29
N GLN A 323 30.19 -8.79 -7.27
CA GLN A 323 29.60 -8.20 -8.48
C GLN A 323 29.82 -6.67 -8.57
N PRO A 324 31.05 -6.17 -8.46
CA PRO A 324 31.32 -4.72 -8.35
C PRO A 324 30.78 -3.92 -9.55
N LEU A 325 30.86 -4.48 -10.77
CA LEU A 325 30.36 -3.83 -11.98
C LEU A 325 28.84 -3.63 -11.97
N LEU A 326 28.08 -4.60 -11.43
CA LEU A 326 26.62 -4.48 -11.31
C LEU A 326 26.25 -3.33 -10.38
N TYR A 327 26.93 -3.23 -9.23
CA TYR A 327 26.68 -2.15 -8.27
C TYR A 327 27.11 -0.80 -8.80
N LEU A 328 28.22 -0.72 -9.53
CA LEU A 328 28.62 0.49 -10.25
C LEU A 328 27.52 0.92 -11.22
N LEU A 329 27.02 0.00 -12.06
CA LEU A 329 25.94 0.28 -12.99
C LEU A 329 24.65 0.74 -12.29
N MET A 330 24.28 0.09 -11.17
CA MET A 330 23.10 0.49 -10.38
C MET A 330 23.26 1.88 -9.76
N ILE A 331 24.45 2.21 -9.24
CA ILE A 331 24.76 3.55 -8.70
C ILE A 331 24.69 4.59 -9.81
N THR A 332 25.34 4.34 -10.96
CA THR A 332 25.32 5.25 -12.10
C THR A 332 23.89 5.48 -12.62
N ALA A 333 23.11 4.41 -12.77
CA ALA A 333 21.71 4.52 -13.16
C ALA A 333 20.89 5.32 -12.14
N ALA A 334 21.06 5.04 -10.84
CA ALA A 334 20.38 5.78 -9.78
C ALA A 334 20.76 7.26 -9.75
N LEU A 335 22.03 7.60 -9.98
CA LEU A 335 22.49 8.99 -10.09
C LEU A 335 21.83 9.71 -11.28
N VAL A 336 21.76 9.06 -12.45
CA VAL A 336 21.07 9.62 -13.63
C VAL A 336 19.58 9.82 -13.35
N LEU A 337 18.93 8.84 -12.72
CA LEU A 337 17.51 8.92 -12.35
C LEU A 337 17.25 10.06 -11.36
N VAL A 338 18.06 10.19 -10.31
CA VAL A 338 17.95 11.30 -9.35
C VAL A 338 18.23 12.64 -10.04
N TRP A 339 19.21 12.72 -10.93
CA TRP A 339 19.55 13.98 -11.61
C TRP A 339 18.44 14.46 -12.54
N LYS A 340 17.92 13.57 -13.41
CA LYS A 340 16.99 13.94 -14.49
C LYS A 340 15.52 13.89 -14.11
N PHE A 341 15.16 13.04 -13.15
CA PHE A 341 13.77 12.66 -12.92
C PHE A 341 13.28 12.98 -11.51
N THR A 342 14.01 13.81 -10.74
CA THR A 342 13.47 14.34 -9.47
C THR A 342 12.50 15.49 -9.77
N PHE A 343 11.21 15.21 -9.68
CA PHE A 343 10.16 16.22 -9.77
C PHE A 343 9.63 16.57 -8.38
N VAL A 344 9.48 17.87 -8.12
CA VAL A 344 9.05 18.40 -6.81
C VAL A 344 7.71 19.11 -6.98
N HIS A 345 6.73 18.71 -6.17
CA HIS A 345 5.40 19.33 -6.18
C HIS A 345 5.36 20.61 -5.33
N LYS A 346 4.57 21.61 -5.73
CA LYS A 346 4.38 22.88 -5.00
C LYS A 346 3.88 22.66 -3.56
N TYR A 347 2.95 21.71 -3.36
CA TYR A 347 2.41 21.40 -2.03
C TYR A 347 3.45 20.84 -1.07
N LEU A 348 4.44 20.07 -1.57
CA LEU A 348 5.54 19.56 -0.75
C LEU A 348 6.42 20.69 -0.18
N LEU A 349 6.46 21.82 -0.87
CA LEU A 349 7.28 22.99 -0.49
C LEU A 349 6.50 24.04 0.28
N ALA A 350 5.16 24.02 0.23
CA ALA A 350 4.31 25.04 0.80
C ALA A 350 3.59 24.58 2.07
N ASP A 351 3.19 23.30 2.15
CA ASP A 351 2.34 22.82 3.24
C ASP A 351 3.16 22.26 4.40
N ASN A 352 3.41 23.09 5.39
CA ASN A 352 4.15 22.73 6.60
C ASN A 352 3.37 21.86 7.59
N ARG A 353 2.14 21.45 7.28
CA ARG A 353 1.36 20.55 8.15
C ARG A 353 1.80 19.09 7.99
N HIS A 354 2.36 18.71 6.84
CA HIS A 354 2.67 17.31 6.53
C HIS A 354 4.09 16.92 6.94
N PHE A 355 4.31 15.72 7.48
CA PHE A 355 5.66 15.24 7.80
C PHE A 355 6.61 15.15 6.58
N PRO A 356 6.16 14.72 5.38
CA PRO A 356 6.95 14.79 4.15
C PRO A 356 7.57 16.17 3.86
N PHE A 357 6.89 17.27 4.19
CA PHE A 357 7.44 18.63 4.05
C PHE A 357 8.74 18.78 4.85
N TYR A 358 8.76 18.29 6.10
CA TYR A 358 9.95 18.41 6.94
C TYR A 358 11.06 17.46 6.54
N VAL A 359 10.73 16.26 6.05
CA VAL A 359 11.71 15.34 5.47
C VAL A 359 12.36 16.00 4.25
N TRP A 360 11.56 16.60 3.37
CA TRP A 360 12.04 17.32 2.20
C TRP A 360 12.91 18.52 2.58
N LYS A 361 12.39 19.41 3.43
CA LYS A 361 13.04 20.65 3.83
C LYS A 361 14.33 20.43 4.62
N ARG A 362 14.35 19.47 5.55
CA ARG A 362 15.48 19.27 6.48
C ARG A 362 16.55 18.30 5.98
N ILE A 363 16.20 17.40 5.06
CA ILE A 363 17.14 16.42 4.49
C ILE A 363 17.49 16.82 3.05
N PHE A 364 16.51 16.79 2.15
CA PHE A 364 16.75 16.94 0.71
C PHE A 364 17.17 18.36 0.31
N GLN A 365 16.57 19.39 0.92
CA GLN A 365 16.89 20.79 0.64
C GLN A 365 18.06 21.33 1.47
N ARG A 366 18.71 20.51 2.30
CA ARG A 366 19.84 20.96 3.11
C ARG A 366 21.04 21.37 2.25
N HIS A 367 21.28 20.66 1.16
CA HIS A 367 22.28 20.99 0.15
C HIS A 367 21.96 20.26 -1.16
N GLU A 368 22.26 20.86 -2.31
CA GLU A 368 21.91 20.31 -3.64
C GLU A 368 22.50 18.92 -3.91
N LEU A 369 23.63 18.61 -3.27
CA LEU A 369 24.32 17.33 -3.39
C LEU A 369 23.70 16.20 -2.55
N VAL A 370 22.86 16.50 -1.55
CA VAL A 370 22.32 15.48 -0.63
C VAL A 370 21.57 14.38 -1.39
N ARG A 371 20.77 14.76 -2.40
CA ARG A 371 20.04 13.80 -3.24
C ARG A 371 20.96 12.75 -3.90
N PHE A 372 22.21 13.11 -4.21
CA PHE A 372 23.19 12.19 -4.79
C PHE A 372 23.93 11.38 -3.71
N VAL A 373 24.26 12.01 -2.59
CA VAL A 373 24.92 11.35 -1.45
C VAL A 373 24.05 10.22 -0.86
N LEU A 374 22.73 10.29 -1.01
CA LEU A 374 21.80 9.25 -0.56
C LEU A 374 21.78 8.00 -1.46
N VAL A 375 22.33 8.05 -2.67
CA VAL A 375 22.27 6.95 -3.66
C VAL A 375 22.83 5.61 -3.13
N PRO A 376 23.97 5.55 -2.43
CA PRO A 376 24.44 4.30 -1.83
C PRO A 376 23.42 3.69 -0.86
N GLY A 377 22.73 4.52 -0.09
CA GLY A 377 21.64 4.10 0.80
C GLY A 377 20.43 3.56 0.02
N TYR A 378 20.07 4.18 -1.10
CA TYR A 378 19.02 3.68 -1.99
C TYR A 378 19.38 2.31 -2.58
N VAL A 379 20.61 2.13 -3.03
CA VAL A 379 21.08 0.84 -3.57
C VAL A 379 21.03 -0.26 -2.50
N PHE A 380 21.41 0.04 -1.26
CA PHE A 380 21.25 -0.90 -0.15
C PHE A 380 19.77 -1.22 0.12
N ALA A 381 18.90 -0.21 0.12
CA ALA A 381 17.46 -0.39 0.36
C ALA A 381 16.82 -1.28 -0.72
N VAL A 382 17.14 -1.04 -2.00
CA VAL A 382 16.72 -1.88 -3.14
C VAL A 382 17.21 -3.31 -2.95
N TRP A 383 18.50 -3.51 -2.65
CA TRP A 383 19.06 -4.84 -2.44
C TRP A 383 18.38 -5.57 -1.29
N ASN A 384 18.18 -4.90 -0.14
CA ASN A 384 17.53 -5.50 1.03
C ASN A 384 16.07 -5.88 0.73
N PHE A 385 15.34 -5.03 -0.01
CA PHE A 385 13.98 -5.32 -0.45
C PHE A 385 13.93 -6.59 -1.30
N LEU A 386 14.79 -6.70 -2.31
CA LEU A 386 14.86 -7.86 -3.20
C LEU A 386 15.35 -9.13 -2.49
N ASP A 387 16.34 -9.03 -1.60
CA ASP A 387 16.81 -10.17 -0.81
C ASP A 387 15.73 -10.71 0.12
N THR A 388 14.87 -9.83 0.66
CA THR A 388 13.74 -10.24 1.51
C THR A 388 12.68 -11.00 0.73
N LEU A 389 12.45 -10.65 -0.54
CA LEU A 389 11.50 -11.31 -1.43
C LEU A 389 12.11 -12.48 -2.23
N LYS A 390 13.34 -12.91 -1.91
CA LYS A 390 14.05 -13.97 -2.63
C LYS A 390 13.35 -15.34 -2.56
N SER A 391 12.46 -15.53 -1.59
CA SER A 391 11.62 -16.74 -1.48
C SER A 391 10.44 -16.77 -2.46
N LYS A 392 10.09 -15.63 -3.08
CA LYS A 392 9.05 -15.55 -4.11
C LYS A 392 9.62 -15.83 -5.50
N SER A 393 8.76 -16.25 -6.43
CA SER A 393 9.18 -16.50 -7.80
C SER A 393 9.61 -15.21 -8.50
N LEU A 394 10.49 -15.33 -9.48
CA LEU A 394 10.95 -14.20 -10.29
C LEU A 394 9.77 -13.45 -10.92
N PHE A 395 8.81 -14.19 -11.50
CA PHE A 395 7.64 -13.60 -12.16
C PHE A 395 6.75 -12.83 -11.19
N TRP A 396 6.58 -13.33 -9.96
CA TRP A 396 5.80 -12.61 -8.95
C TRP A 396 6.51 -11.32 -8.54
N ASN A 397 7.83 -11.37 -8.32
CA ASN A 397 8.64 -10.19 -8.00
C ASN A 397 8.60 -9.14 -9.13
N LEU A 398 8.66 -9.57 -10.39
CA LEU A 398 8.52 -8.67 -11.54
C LEU A 398 7.14 -8.02 -11.59
N ALA A 399 6.06 -8.80 -11.45
CA ALA A 399 4.69 -8.27 -11.42
C ALA A 399 4.51 -7.24 -10.29
N PHE A 400 5.04 -7.55 -9.11
CA PHE A 400 5.00 -6.65 -7.96
C PHE A 400 5.80 -5.36 -8.19
N CYS A 401 7.05 -5.46 -8.66
CA CYS A 401 7.88 -4.28 -8.95
C CYS A 401 7.27 -3.37 -10.02
N VAL A 402 6.65 -3.93 -11.07
CA VAL A 402 5.94 -3.15 -12.09
C VAL A 402 4.76 -2.40 -11.47
N CYS A 403 3.97 -3.06 -10.61
CA CYS A 403 2.86 -2.40 -9.93
C CYS A 403 3.32 -1.32 -8.95
N VAL A 404 4.40 -1.56 -8.20
CA VAL A 404 5.02 -0.54 -7.32
C VAL A 404 5.48 0.67 -8.14
N ALA A 405 6.14 0.45 -9.29
CA ALA A 405 6.55 1.53 -10.17
C ALA A 405 5.36 2.30 -10.74
N ALA A 406 4.33 1.60 -11.24
CA ALA A 406 3.12 2.22 -11.75
C ALA A 406 2.38 3.04 -10.68
N ALA A 407 2.42 2.62 -9.40
CA ALA A 407 1.74 3.30 -8.31
C ALA A 407 2.49 4.53 -7.80
N THR A 408 3.82 4.57 -7.95
CA THR A 408 4.69 5.57 -7.31
C THR A 408 5.35 6.54 -8.28
N VAL A 409 5.87 6.05 -9.42
CA VAL A 409 6.63 6.87 -10.38
C VAL A 409 5.79 8.00 -11.00
N PRO A 410 4.50 7.80 -11.38
CA PRO A 410 3.67 8.87 -11.92
C PRO A 410 3.44 10.05 -10.96
N GLN A 411 3.67 9.87 -9.66
CA GLN A 411 3.32 10.83 -8.62
C GLN A 411 4.37 11.94 -8.51
N LYS A 412 3.95 13.19 -8.77
CA LYS A 412 4.81 14.38 -8.57
C LYS A 412 4.99 14.72 -7.08
N LEU A 413 3.98 14.47 -6.26
CA LEU A 413 4.00 14.72 -4.83
C LEU A 413 4.66 13.55 -4.08
N LEU A 414 5.62 13.83 -3.21
CA LEU A 414 6.11 12.84 -2.25
C LEU A 414 5.15 12.79 -1.07
N GLU A 415 4.34 11.73 -1.02
CA GLU A 415 3.45 11.47 0.11
C GLU A 415 3.50 10.01 0.55
N PHE A 416 3.70 9.77 1.84
CA PHE A 416 3.88 8.42 2.35
C PHE A 416 2.62 7.56 2.26
N ARG A 417 1.45 8.17 2.07
CA ARG A 417 0.18 7.46 1.83
C ARG A 417 0.22 6.60 0.57
N TYR A 418 0.95 7.00 -0.47
CA TYR A 418 1.14 6.20 -1.68
C TYR A 418 1.89 4.89 -1.40
N PHE A 419 2.61 4.81 -0.26
CA PHE A 419 3.41 3.66 0.12
C PHE A 419 2.67 2.66 1.00
N ILE A 420 1.43 2.93 1.44
CA ILE A 420 0.67 2.05 2.33
C ILE A 420 0.44 0.67 1.70
N LEU A 421 -0.27 0.61 0.57
CA LEU A 421 -0.59 -0.64 -0.12
C LEU A 421 0.65 -1.45 -0.56
N PRO A 422 1.66 -0.86 -1.23
CA PRO A 422 2.84 -1.61 -1.60
C PRO A 422 3.59 -2.12 -0.36
N TYR A 423 3.64 -1.35 0.74
CA TYR A 423 4.27 -1.80 1.97
C TYR A 423 3.55 -2.98 2.62
N LEU A 424 2.22 -2.90 2.75
CA LEU A 424 1.42 -3.98 3.34
C LEU A 424 1.52 -5.26 2.50
N LEU A 425 1.40 -5.16 1.17
CA LEU A 425 1.54 -6.29 0.26
C LEU A 425 2.96 -6.87 0.30
N TYR A 426 4.01 -6.04 0.38
CA TYR A 426 5.37 -6.51 0.63
C TYR A 426 5.42 -7.32 1.94
N ARG A 427 4.97 -6.73 3.06
CA ARG A 427 5.11 -7.33 4.39
C ARG A 427 4.37 -8.65 4.56
N VAL A 428 3.17 -8.82 4.02
CA VAL A 428 2.44 -10.10 4.13
C VAL A 428 3.12 -11.24 3.36
N HIS A 429 3.94 -10.92 2.34
CA HIS A 429 4.66 -11.91 1.53
C HIS A 429 6.07 -12.23 2.04
N VAL A 430 6.65 -11.39 2.89
CA VAL A 430 7.91 -11.69 3.58
C VAL A 430 7.75 -12.92 4.47
N PRO A 431 8.74 -13.84 4.55
CA PRO A 431 8.71 -14.94 5.51
C PRO A 431 8.47 -14.43 6.93
N LEU A 432 7.57 -15.10 7.66
CA LEU A 432 7.17 -14.67 9.00
C LEU A 432 8.39 -14.58 9.94
N PRO A 433 8.70 -13.38 10.48
CA PRO A 433 9.81 -13.20 11.42
C PRO A 433 9.56 -13.92 12.75
N SER A 434 10.60 -14.07 13.56
CA SER A 434 10.44 -14.56 14.94
C SER A 434 9.55 -13.63 15.76
N VAL A 435 8.90 -14.18 16.78
CA VAL A 435 8.02 -13.42 17.69
C VAL A 435 8.74 -12.18 18.25
N THR A 436 10.00 -12.30 18.65
CA THR A 436 10.81 -11.17 19.15
C THR A 436 10.91 -10.03 18.13
N ARG A 437 11.17 -10.34 16.85
CA ARG A 437 11.27 -9.32 15.80
C ARG A 437 9.92 -8.66 15.51
N LEU A 438 8.85 -9.45 15.55
CA LEU A 438 7.49 -8.93 15.42
C LEU A 438 7.10 -8.04 16.61
N LEU A 439 7.51 -8.38 17.83
CA LEU A 439 7.31 -7.52 19.00
C LEU A 439 8.08 -6.21 18.87
N LEU A 440 9.32 -6.25 18.38
CA LEU A 440 10.09 -5.04 18.11
C LEU A 440 9.45 -4.16 17.01
N GLU A 441 8.88 -4.77 15.97
CA GLU A 441 8.11 -4.04 14.95
C GLU A 441 6.83 -3.42 15.53
N PHE A 442 6.08 -4.18 16.33
CA PHE A 442 4.91 -3.68 17.04
C PHE A 442 5.27 -2.49 17.95
N CYS A 443 6.35 -2.60 18.72
CA CYS A 443 6.85 -1.51 19.57
C CYS A 443 7.28 -0.28 18.75
N LEU A 444 7.98 -0.49 17.62
CA LEU A 444 8.36 0.59 16.72
C LEU A 444 7.12 1.33 16.19
N TYR A 445 6.12 0.59 15.70
CA TYR A 445 4.91 1.21 15.16
C TYR A 445 4.09 1.91 16.23
N THR A 446 3.96 1.30 17.40
CA THR A 446 3.31 1.92 18.55
C THR A 446 4.00 3.22 18.94
N ALA A 447 5.34 3.24 19.01
CA ALA A 447 6.10 4.44 19.33
C ALA A 447 5.90 5.55 18.29
N VAL A 448 5.92 5.20 16.99
CA VAL A 448 5.66 6.17 15.91
C VAL A 448 4.21 6.68 15.96
N ASN A 449 3.23 5.82 16.22
CA ASN A 449 1.83 6.22 16.39
C ASN A 449 1.65 7.17 17.58
N VAL A 450 2.22 6.82 18.74
CA VAL A 450 2.18 7.68 19.93
C VAL A 450 2.81 9.04 19.63
N ALA A 451 3.99 9.07 18.99
CA ALA A 451 4.66 10.32 18.64
C ALA A 451 3.84 11.17 17.65
N THR A 452 3.34 10.57 16.57
CA THR A 452 2.61 11.30 15.53
C THR A 452 1.24 11.79 16.00
N LEU A 453 0.51 10.97 16.77
CA LEU A 453 -0.75 11.39 17.40
C LEU A 453 -0.51 12.46 18.47
N TYR A 454 0.53 12.33 19.29
CA TYR A 454 0.89 13.36 20.27
C TYR A 454 1.19 14.70 19.60
N ILE A 455 1.98 14.69 18.51
CA ILE A 455 2.28 15.91 17.75
C ILE A 455 0.97 16.49 17.16
N PHE A 456 0.12 15.67 16.55
CA PHE A 456 -1.16 16.14 16.00
C PHE A 456 -2.07 16.77 17.08
N LEU A 457 -2.17 16.15 18.25
CA LEU A 457 -3.04 16.59 19.34
C LEU A 457 -2.51 17.84 20.06
N TYR A 458 -1.21 17.90 20.34
CA TYR A 458 -0.65 18.88 21.28
C TYR A 458 0.37 19.86 20.68
N LYS A 459 0.90 19.61 19.48
CA LYS A 459 1.84 20.52 18.81
C LYS A 459 1.12 21.28 17.70
N THR A 460 0.22 22.16 18.10
CA THR A 460 -0.54 23.01 17.18
C THR A 460 0.18 24.31 16.87
N PHE A 461 -0.24 24.99 15.81
CA PHE A 461 0.27 26.30 15.41
C PHE A 461 -0.78 27.10 14.63
N HIS A 462 -0.51 28.37 14.39
CA HIS A 462 -1.35 29.25 13.57
C HIS A 462 -0.54 29.78 12.39
N TRP A 463 -1.20 29.95 11.25
CA TRP A 463 -0.65 30.73 10.15
C TRP A 463 -0.99 32.22 10.35
N PRO A 464 -0.14 33.15 9.89
CA PRO A 464 -0.38 34.59 10.05
C PRO A 464 -1.76 35.04 9.53
N ASP A 465 -2.22 34.42 8.43
CA ASP A 465 -3.46 34.82 7.73
C ASP A 465 -4.67 33.94 8.09
N SER A 466 -4.58 33.09 9.13
CA SER A 466 -5.66 32.16 9.50
C SER A 466 -5.89 32.08 11.00
N THR A 467 -7.13 32.30 11.42
CA THR A 467 -7.57 32.09 12.81
C THR A 467 -7.71 30.60 13.16
N ALA A 468 -7.82 29.71 12.17
CA ALA A 468 -7.94 28.27 12.39
C ALA A 468 -6.63 27.66 12.90
N VAL A 469 -6.76 26.80 13.92
CA VAL A 469 -5.66 26.01 14.49
C VAL A 469 -5.18 24.99 13.46
N GLN A 470 -3.89 24.98 13.17
CA GLN A 470 -3.24 23.99 12.31
C GLN A 470 -2.57 22.89 13.16
N ARG A 471 -2.54 21.67 12.62
CA ARG A 471 -2.02 20.46 13.28
C ARG A 471 -1.09 19.70 12.33
N PHE A 472 0.00 19.13 12.85
CA PHE A 472 0.87 18.32 12.00
C PHE A 472 0.30 16.92 11.78
N MET A 473 0.41 16.40 10.55
CA MET A 473 -0.07 15.08 10.15
C MET A 473 0.87 14.39 9.18
N TRP A 474 0.56 13.12 8.86
CA TRP A 474 1.28 12.34 7.85
C TRP A 474 1.19 12.90 6.46
#